data_AF-A0A7I9ZFQ9-F1
#
_entry.id   AF-A0A7I9ZFQ9-F1
#
_cell.length_a   1.000
_cell.length_b   1.000
_cell.length_c   1.000
_cell.angle_alpha   90.00
_cell.angle_beta   90.00
_cell.angle_gamma   90.00
#
_symmetry.space_group_name_H-M   'P 1'
#
loop_
_entity.id
_entity.type
_entity.pdbx_description
1 polymer ?
#
loop_
_entity_poly.entity_id
_entity_poly.type
_entity_poly.pdbx_seq_one_letter_code
_entity_poly.pdbx_strand_id
1 'polypeptide(L)'
;MRGHDGVVRVRAGQRRTLAAREAGLTSVPVYVRPAGATDDKAQVVERVSEQIVENDRRRELTEAQRARGIQQMLDAGASVTKVAKKLSIGRDTVKSVATAAGSQAAMEALDAGQLSLSEAAVLSEFDDDPDAIMRLLEVAGTNRFEHRVAEIRQDRAAQQAYQEAAASYTEQGYTVVEDFPAYGDTTCVELRYLRTPEGEAATDEHVTDPAHWAVCLTEVEGYVDTETGEPVDAHDIDWHARFSATVAEGKRDPSSVTEVVVWEADWLCTDYAAAGLVLCETLAKRVEALAREDSDHHADDSSDQDAETREAAAAEAARRERRKVIALNKLGEAAQQVRRQFITDKILARKTAPKGAAMFVASCLTRDVRLIEEHHGGQISAEMLGASDSTAVTKMVAELPATGDGRAQVITLALVLGALEARTGKDAWRGSGWGHYVGAAELLRFLADNGYPLADIERVILGEQTVDALYDSLTEQSEPAEDD
;
A
#
# COMPACT_ATOMS: atom_id res chain seq x y z
N MET A 1 -7.66 25.27 -42.77
CA MET A 1 -8.96 24.64 -43.05
C MET A 1 -10.02 25.69 -42.87
N ARG A 2 -10.99 25.78 -43.78
CA ARG A 2 -12.12 26.70 -43.62
C ARG A 2 -13.27 25.93 -42.98
N GLY A 3 -13.72 26.35 -41.81
CA GLY A 3 -14.88 25.79 -41.13
C GLY A 3 -16.18 26.16 -41.84
N HIS A 4 -17.26 25.49 -41.48
CA HIS A 4 -18.64 25.79 -41.91
C HIS A 4 -19.11 27.18 -41.47
N ASP A 5 -18.50 27.72 -40.42
CA ASP A 5 -18.64 29.10 -39.92
C ASP A 5 -17.83 30.15 -40.73
N GLY A 6 -17.07 29.72 -41.75
CA GLY A 6 -16.22 30.60 -42.55
C GLY A 6 -14.88 30.97 -41.90
N VAL A 7 -14.63 30.55 -40.65
CA VAL A 7 -13.39 30.82 -39.92
C VAL A 7 -12.28 29.92 -40.43
N VAL A 8 -11.08 30.48 -40.64
CA VAL A 8 -9.90 29.72 -41.04
C VAL A 8 -9.14 29.25 -39.81
N ARG A 9 -9.08 27.93 -39.62
CA ARG A 9 -8.33 27.28 -38.53
C ARG A 9 -7.06 26.61 -39.07
N VAL A 10 -5.97 26.68 -38.32
CA VAL A 10 -4.71 25.99 -38.66
C VAL A 10 -4.89 24.49 -38.42
N ARG A 11 -4.77 23.67 -39.48
CA ARG A 11 -4.88 22.20 -39.41
C ARG A 11 -3.51 21.54 -39.28
N ALA A 12 -2.51 22.02 -40.03
CA ALA A 12 -1.15 21.51 -40.01
C ALA A 12 -0.16 22.68 -40.01
N GLY A 13 1.01 22.50 -39.38
CA GLY A 13 2.06 23.54 -39.32
C GLY A 13 1.94 24.53 -38.15
N GLN A 14 1.37 24.11 -37.01
CA GLN A 14 1.25 24.95 -35.81
C GLN A 14 2.59 25.54 -35.36
N ARG A 15 3.66 24.72 -35.23
CA ARG A 15 5.00 25.20 -34.87
C ARG A 15 5.54 26.28 -35.81
N ARG A 16 5.35 26.10 -37.12
CA ARG A 16 5.75 27.09 -38.14
C ARG A 16 4.94 28.38 -38.06
N THR A 17 3.65 28.26 -37.73
CA THR A 17 2.76 29.42 -37.55
C THR A 17 3.14 30.21 -36.30
N LEU A 18 3.44 29.53 -35.19
CA LEU A 18 3.90 30.16 -33.95
C LEU A 18 5.27 30.83 -34.15
N ALA A 19 6.22 30.15 -34.80
CA ALA A 19 7.52 30.74 -35.12
C ALA A 19 7.41 31.96 -36.04
N ALA A 20 6.51 31.94 -37.03
CA ALA A 20 6.26 33.09 -37.89
C ALA A 20 5.67 34.29 -37.10
N ARG A 21 4.82 34.01 -36.11
CA ARG A 21 4.25 35.02 -35.22
C ARG A 21 5.31 35.63 -34.31
N GLU A 22 6.18 34.79 -33.74
CA GLU A 22 7.32 35.21 -32.92
C GLU A 22 8.34 36.02 -33.72
N ALA A 23 8.56 35.66 -34.99
CA ALA A 23 9.40 36.41 -35.92
C ALA A 23 8.73 37.69 -36.48
N GLY A 24 7.52 38.04 -36.03
CA GLY A 24 6.83 39.27 -36.44
C GLY A 24 6.40 39.31 -37.91
N LEU A 25 6.25 38.16 -38.57
CA LEU A 25 5.83 38.12 -39.97
C LEU A 25 4.37 38.55 -40.11
N THR A 26 4.11 39.47 -41.03
CA THR A 26 2.77 40.00 -41.32
C THR A 26 1.90 39.07 -42.16
N SER A 27 2.48 38.02 -42.76
CA SER A 27 1.74 37.01 -43.54
C SER A 27 2.43 35.65 -43.53
N VAL A 28 1.64 34.59 -43.66
CA VAL A 28 2.12 33.20 -43.73
C VAL A 28 1.44 32.49 -44.91
N PRO A 29 2.19 31.83 -45.82
CA PRO A 29 1.60 31.09 -46.92
C PRO A 29 0.85 29.86 -46.40
N VAL A 30 -0.41 29.67 -46.84
CA VAL A 30 -1.27 28.57 -46.38
C VAL A 30 -1.96 27.85 -47.54
N TYR A 31 -2.19 26.55 -47.36
CA TYR A 31 -3.08 25.76 -48.22
C TYR A 31 -4.43 25.57 -47.54
N VAL A 32 -5.50 26.08 -48.15
CA VAL A 32 -6.86 25.96 -47.61
C VAL A 32 -7.50 24.66 -48.10
N ARG A 33 -7.77 23.75 -47.16
CA ARG A 33 -8.59 22.55 -47.41
C ARG A 33 -10.04 22.76 -46.93
N PRO A 34 -11.04 22.24 -47.67
CA PRO A 34 -12.43 22.22 -47.23
C PRO A 34 -12.62 21.31 -46.01
N ALA A 35 -13.68 21.56 -45.24
CA ALA A 35 -14.03 20.73 -44.10
C ALA A 35 -14.57 19.36 -44.56
N GLY A 36 -13.96 18.28 -44.08
CA GLY A 36 -14.28 16.91 -44.52
C GLY A 36 -15.21 16.12 -43.58
N ALA A 37 -15.51 16.64 -42.39
CA ALA A 37 -16.34 15.95 -41.40
C ALA A 37 -17.62 16.73 -41.09
N THR A 38 -18.68 15.98 -40.77
CA THR A 38 -20.07 16.43 -40.70
C THR A 38 -20.42 17.34 -39.52
N ASP A 39 -19.55 17.43 -38.51
CA ASP A 39 -19.72 18.29 -37.31
C ASP A 39 -18.36 18.71 -36.71
N ASP A 40 -18.33 19.81 -35.95
CA ASP A 40 -17.16 20.41 -35.31
C ASP A 40 -16.38 19.42 -34.44
N LYS A 41 -17.07 18.62 -33.64
CA LYS A 41 -16.45 17.61 -32.77
C LYS A 41 -15.71 16.54 -33.56
N ALA A 42 -16.32 16.04 -34.64
CA ALA A 42 -15.68 15.08 -35.54
C ALA A 42 -14.47 15.68 -36.26
N GLN A 43 -14.52 16.98 -36.61
CA GLN A 43 -13.37 17.69 -37.18
C GLN A 43 -12.22 17.82 -36.19
N VAL A 44 -12.49 18.04 -34.90
CA VAL A 44 -11.45 18.06 -33.85
C VAL A 44 -10.76 16.70 -33.76
N VAL A 45 -11.53 15.60 -33.67
CA VAL A 45 -10.97 14.24 -33.59
C VAL A 45 -10.10 13.90 -34.81
N GLU A 46 -10.58 14.19 -36.02
CA GLU A 46 -9.79 13.95 -37.24
C GLU A 46 -8.50 14.79 -37.24
N ARG A 47 -8.61 16.10 -37.00
CA ARG A 47 -7.45 17.01 -36.98
C ARG A 47 -6.40 16.57 -35.96
N VAL A 48 -6.80 16.30 -34.72
CA VAL A 48 -5.86 15.94 -33.65
C VAL A 48 -5.23 14.58 -33.93
N SER A 49 -5.99 13.60 -34.43
CA SER A 49 -5.43 12.30 -34.81
C SER A 49 -4.36 12.40 -35.91
N GLU A 50 -4.62 13.20 -36.95
CA GLU A 50 -3.65 13.44 -38.01
C GLU A 50 -2.41 14.18 -37.50
N GLN A 51 -2.58 15.16 -36.60
CA GLN A 51 -1.47 15.90 -36.00
C GLN A 51 -0.56 15.00 -35.18
N ILE A 52 -1.13 14.10 -34.36
CA ILE A 52 -0.34 13.15 -33.57
C ILE A 52 0.41 12.20 -34.50
N VAL A 53 -0.28 11.57 -35.45
CA VAL A 53 0.31 10.61 -36.41
C VAL A 53 1.37 11.26 -37.31
N GLU A 54 1.19 12.52 -37.72
CA GLU A 54 2.18 13.25 -38.54
C GLU A 54 3.45 13.55 -37.74
N ASN A 55 3.32 13.99 -36.48
CA ASN A 55 4.48 14.30 -35.65
C ASN A 55 5.26 13.04 -35.25
N ASP A 56 4.58 11.93 -34.96
CA ASP A 56 5.20 10.62 -34.68
C ASP A 56 6.14 10.16 -35.80
N ARG A 57 5.89 10.59 -37.05
CA ARG A 57 6.71 10.24 -38.23
C ARG A 57 7.77 11.28 -38.60
N ARG A 58 7.87 12.40 -37.88
CA ARG A 58 8.79 13.52 -38.21
C ARG A 58 9.66 13.94 -37.03
N ARG A 59 9.03 14.46 -35.97
CA ARG A 59 9.67 14.87 -34.71
C ARG A 59 8.68 14.58 -33.61
N GLU A 60 9.05 13.64 -32.76
CA GLU A 60 8.19 13.08 -31.73
C GLU A 60 7.61 14.17 -30.82
N LEU A 61 6.32 13.99 -30.49
CA LEU A 61 5.65 14.77 -29.44
C LEU A 61 6.22 14.36 -28.08
N THR A 62 6.29 15.30 -27.12
CA THR A 62 6.52 14.90 -25.73
C THR A 62 5.33 14.07 -25.23
N GLU A 63 5.55 13.23 -24.21
CA GLU A 63 4.47 12.41 -23.66
C GLU A 63 3.30 13.27 -23.16
N ALA A 64 3.59 14.42 -22.53
CA ALA A 64 2.58 15.39 -22.13
C ALA A 64 1.82 16.01 -23.32
N GLN A 65 2.48 16.30 -24.44
CA GLN A 65 1.79 16.77 -25.65
C GLN A 65 0.90 15.68 -26.27
N ARG A 66 1.38 14.44 -26.28
CA ARG A 66 0.59 13.28 -26.72
C ARG A 66 -0.63 13.09 -25.82
N ALA A 67 -0.45 13.19 -24.50
CA ALA A 67 -1.51 13.06 -23.51
C ALA A 67 -2.61 14.12 -23.70
N ARG A 68 -2.22 15.40 -23.79
CA ARG A 68 -3.16 16.51 -24.08
C ARG A 68 -3.90 16.30 -25.41
N GLY A 69 -3.22 15.77 -26.43
CA GLY A 69 -3.84 15.46 -27.73
C GLY A 69 -4.88 14.34 -27.64
N ILE A 70 -4.58 13.26 -26.93
CA ILE A 70 -5.53 12.16 -26.68
C ILE A 70 -6.73 12.67 -25.88
N GLN A 71 -6.51 13.47 -24.83
CA GLN A 71 -7.59 14.06 -24.03
C GLN A 71 -8.52 14.93 -24.90
N GLN A 72 -7.97 15.77 -25.78
CA GLN A 72 -8.79 16.54 -26.74
C GLN A 72 -9.66 15.68 -27.65
N MET A 73 -9.21 14.47 -28.02
CA MET A 73 -10.03 13.55 -28.80
C MET A 73 -11.18 12.97 -27.97
N LEU A 74 -10.92 12.66 -26.69
CA LEU A 74 -11.92 12.15 -25.74
C LEU A 74 -12.98 13.21 -25.43
N ASP A 75 -12.58 14.45 -25.13
CA ASP A 75 -13.47 15.59 -24.86
C ASP A 75 -14.35 15.92 -26.08
N ALA A 76 -13.83 15.70 -27.28
CA ALA A 76 -14.59 15.81 -28.53
C ALA A 76 -15.55 14.61 -28.77
N GLY A 77 -15.67 13.69 -27.83
CA GLY A 77 -16.61 12.56 -27.85
C GLY A 77 -16.11 11.32 -28.57
N ALA A 78 -14.81 11.19 -28.85
CA ALA A 78 -14.26 9.92 -29.33
C ALA A 78 -14.20 8.91 -28.18
N SER A 79 -14.64 7.67 -28.42
CA SER A 79 -14.46 6.59 -27.44
C SER A 79 -13.00 6.14 -27.36
N VAL A 80 -12.58 5.60 -26.22
CA VAL A 80 -11.25 5.01 -26.00
C VAL A 80 -10.86 4.05 -27.14
N THR A 81 -11.78 3.17 -27.56
CA THR A 81 -11.57 2.23 -28.67
C THR A 81 -11.33 2.95 -30.01
N LYS A 82 -12.05 4.04 -30.27
CA LYS A 82 -11.89 4.83 -31.50
C LYS A 82 -10.55 5.56 -31.51
N VAL A 83 -10.13 6.12 -30.38
CA VAL A 83 -8.82 6.79 -30.22
C VAL A 83 -7.69 5.78 -30.39
N ALA A 84 -7.74 4.64 -29.67
CA ALA A 84 -6.76 3.57 -29.75
C ALA A 84 -6.56 3.09 -31.20
N LYS A 85 -7.65 2.84 -31.93
CA LYS A 85 -7.60 2.44 -33.35
C LYS A 85 -7.02 3.52 -34.25
N LYS A 86 -7.40 4.79 -34.06
CA LYS A 86 -6.91 5.91 -34.89
C LYS A 86 -5.42 6.18 -34.70
N LEU A 87 -4.94 6.08 -33.46
CA LEU A 87 -3.55 6.35 -33.11
C LEU A 87 -2.67 5.09 -33.15
N SER A 88 -3.27 3.91 -33.34
CA SER A 88 -2.56 2.61 -33.33
C SER A 88 -1.81 2.37 -32.01
N ILE A 89 -2.43 2.72 -30.88
CA ILE A 89 -1.90 2.50 -29.53
C ILE A 89 -2.83 1.57 -28.73
N GLY A 90 -2.34 1.01 -27.62
CA GLY A 90 -3.12 0.16 -26.73
C GLY A 90 -4.31 0.90 -26.10
N ARG A 91 -5.41 0.18 -25.84
CA ARG A 91 -6.57 0.74 -25.13
C ARG A 91 -6.20 1.19 -23.72
N ASP A 92 -5.35 0.42 -23.04
CA ASP A 92 -4.94 0.73 -21.68
C ASP A 92 -4.05 1.98 -21.63
N THR A 93 -3.16 2.18 -22.62
CA THR A 93 -2.43 3.44 -22.78
C THR A 93 -3.36 4.66 -22.92
N VAL A 94 -4.44 4.54 -23.68
CA VAL A 94 -5.43 5.63 -23.82
C VAL A 94 -6.14 5.91 -22.49
N LYS A 95 -6.44 4.87 -21.70
CA LYS A 95 -7.03 5.03 -20.37
C LYS A 95 -6.05 5.70 -19.41
N SER A 96 -4.81 5.23 -19.32
CA SER A 96 -3.77 5.85 -18.49
C SER A 96 -3.58 7.33 -18.81
N VAL A 97 -3.57 7.68 -20.09
CA VAL A 97 -3.52 9.07 -20.52
C VAL A 97 -4.74 9.88 -20.05
N ALA A 98 -5.94 9.33 -20.20
CA ALA A 98 -7.17 10.02 -19.78
C ALA A 98 -7.19 10.25 -18.26
N THR A 99 -6.69 9.27 -17.50
CA THR A 99 -6.52 9.34 -16.05
C THR A 99 -5.50 10.42 -15.68
N ALA A 100 -4.28 10.34 -16.22
CA ALA A 100 -3.22 11.34 -15.96
C ALA A 100 -3.64 12.76 -16.34
N ALA A 101 -4.39 12.93 -17.44
CA ALA A 101 -4.84 14.24 -17.90
C ALA A 101 -5.83 14.95 -16.96
N GLY A 102 -6.44 14.23 -16.02
CA GLY A 102 -7.26 14.80 -14.95
C GLY A 102 -6.45 15.49 -13.86
N SER A 103 -5.15 15.16 -13.74
CA SER A 103 -4.26 15.64 -12.69
C SER A 103 -3.29 16.69 -13.21
N GLN A 104 -3.25 17.85 -12.56
CA GLN A 104 -2.26 18.88 -12.91
C GLN A 104 -0.84 18.43 -12.54
N ALA A 105 -0.64 17.87 -11.34
CA ALA A 105 0.66 17.39 -10.87
C ALA A 105 1.23 16.29 -11.78
N ALA A 106 0.39 15.31 -12.17
CA ALA A 106 0.81 14.25 -13.07
C ALA A 106 1.20 14.78 -14.45
N MET A 107 0.44 15.74 -14.99
CA MET A 107 0.75 16.34 -16.29
C MET A 107 1.99 17.23 -16.27
N GLU A 108 2.29 17.89 -15.15
CA GLU A 108 3.53 18.66 -14.95
C GLU A 108 4.74 17.74 -14.86
N ALA A 109 4.68 16.69 -14.03
CA ALA A 109 5.74 15.70 -13.92
C ALA A 109 5.99 14.94 -15.23
N LEU A 110 4.94 14.66 -16.01
CA LEU A 110 5.02 14.09 -17.35
C LEU A 110 5.66 15.05 -18.37
N ASP A 111 5.38 16.37 -18.28
CA ASP A 111 5.98 17.38 -19.17
C ASP A 111 7.46 17.60 -18.84
N ALA A 112 7.82 17.52 -17.56
CA ALA A 112 9.20 17.53 -17.07
C ALA A 112 9.99 16.25 -17.42
N GLY A 113 9.31 15.20 -17.88
CA GLY A 113 9.91 13.90 -18.19
C GLY A 113 10.36 13.11 -16.96
N GLN A 114 9.80 13.44 -15.79
CA GLN A 114 10.06 12.74 -14.53
C GLN A 114 9.30 11.42 -14.44
N LEU A 115 8.07 11.38 -14.99
CA LEU A 115 7.21 10.19 -15.00
C LEU A 115 6.96 9.69 -16.42
N SER A 116 6.84 8.38 -16.54
CA SER A 116 6.19 7.75 -17.69
C SER A 116 4.67 7.95 -17.67
N LEU A 117 4.01 7.79 -18.81
CA LEU A 117 2.53 7.81 -18.88
C LEU A 117 1.82 6.86 -17.90
N SER A 118 2.39 5.70 -17.63
CA SER A 118 1.83 4.74 -16.65
C SER A 118 1.94 5.26 -15.23
N GLU A 119 3.11 5.78 -14.84
CA GLU A 119 3.33 6.31 -13.50
C GLU A 119 2.53 7.59 -13.26
N ALA A 120 2.42 8.46 -14.28
CA ALA A 120 1.57 9.65 -14.23
C ALA A 120 0.08 9.31 -14.03
N ALA A 121 -0.39 8.21 -14.62
CA ALA A 121 -1.76 7.75 -14.38
C ALA A 121 -1.96 7.30 -12.93
N VAL A 122 -0.98 6.59 -12.35
CA VAL A 122 -1.03 6.17 -10.94
C VAL A 122 -0.92 7.38 -10.00
N LEU A 123 -0.09 8.36 -10.32
CA LEU A 123 0.07 9.58 -9.51
C LEU A 123 -1.26 10.32 -9.31
N SER A 124 -2.15 10.31 -10.32
CA SER A 124 -3.46 10.98 -10.23
C SER A 124 -4.38 10.40 -9.15
N GLU A 125 -4.11 9.21 -8.63
CA GLU A 125 -4.83 8.64 -7.48
C GLU A 125 -4.58 9.42 -6.19
N PHE A 126 -3.52 10.25 -6.15
CA PHE A 126 -3.04 10.96 -4.97
C PHE A 126 -3.08 12.49 -5.15
N ASP A 127 -3.92 13.00 -6.04
CA ASP A 127 -4.08 14.45 -6.30
C ASP A 127 -4.46 15.26 -5.04
N ASP A 128 -5.03 14.59 -4.04
CA ASP A 128 -5.43 15.15 -2.74
C ASP A 128 -4.35 15.04 -1.65
N ASP A 129 -3.19 14.43 -1.95
CA ASP A 129 -2.12 14.16 -1.00
C ASP A 129 -0.75 14.62 -1.56
N PRO A 130 -0.35 15.89 -1.30
CA PRO A 130 0.93 16.43 -1.75
C PRO A 130 2.15 15.65 -1.26
N ASP A 131 2.09 15.08 -0.05
CA ASP A 131 3.20 14.32 0.53
C ASP A 131 3.35 12.96 -0.16
N ALA A 132 2.23 12.29 -0.48
CA ALA A 132 2.24 11.10 -1.34
C ALA A 132 2.81 11.41 -2.73
N ILE A 133 2.43 12.53 -3.35
CA ILE A 133 2.97 12.96 -4.64
C ILE A 133 4.49 13.13 -4.54
N MET A 134 4.98 13.83 -3.51
CA MET A 134 6.42 14.03 -3.30
C MET A 134 7.16 12.70 -3.15
N ARG A 135 6.68 11.81 -2.26
CA ARG A 135 7.24 10.47 -2.05
C ARG A 135 7.26 9.62 -3.33
N LEU A 136 6.27 9.77 -4.21
CA LEU A 136 6.22 9.07 -5.50
C LEU A 136 7.19 9.66 -6.54
N LEU A 137 7.34 10.98 -6.57
CA LEU A 137 8.28 11.67 -7.46
C LEU A 137 9.75 11.34 -7.13
N GLU A 138 10.09 11.08 -5.87
CA GLU A 138 11.44 10.68 -5.45
C GLU A 138 11.89 9.35 -6.05
N VAL A 139 10.95 8.42 -6.25
CA VAL A 139 11.22 7.08 -6.80
C VAL A 139 10.78 6.93 -8.26
N ALA A 140 10.35 8.03 -8.89
CA ALA A 140 9.89 8.07 -10.27
C ALA A 140 10.93 7.52 -11.26
N GLY A 141 10.49 6.72 -12.22
CA GLY A 141 11.37 6.11 -13.22
C GLY A 141 12.29 5.02 -12.68
N THR A 142 12.21 4.72 -11.38
CA THR A 142 12.93 3.59 -10.77
C THR A 142 12.02 2.37 -10.68
N ASN A 143 12.62 1.21 -10.45
CA ASN A 143 11.88 -0.02 -10.19
C ASN A 143 11.21 -0.04 -8.80
N ARG A 144 11.39 0.98 -7.96
CA ARG A 144 10.74 1.08 -6.64
C ARG A 144 9.37 1.76 -6.68
N PHE A 145 8.99 2.37 -7.81
CA PHE A 145 7.74 3.13 -7.91
C PHE A 145 6.51 2.32 -7.48
N GLU A 146 6.35 1.09 -8.00
CA GLU A 146 5.23 0.22 -7.67
C GLU A 146 5.18 -0.16 -6.18
N HIS A 147 6.34 -0.35 -5.54
CA HIS A 147 6.41 -0.57 -4.10
C HIS A 147 5.94 0.65 -3.31
N ARG A 148 6.42 1.84 -3.67
CA ARG A 148 6.02 3.07 -2.99
C ARG A 148 4.51 3.36 -3.17
N VAL A 149 3.95 3.06 -4.34
CA VAL A 149 2.49 3.15 -4.56
C VAL A 149 1.74 2.21 -3.62
N ALA A 150 2.17 0.95 -3.51
CA ALA A 150 1.52 -0.02 -2.64
C ALA A 150 1.62 0.37 -1.16
N GLU A 151 2.79 0.88 -0.72
CA GLU A 151 3.00 1.42 0.63
C GLU A 151 2.04 2.57 0.93
N ILE A 152 1.98 3.59 0.07
CA ILE A 152 1.10 4.76 0.25
C ILE A 152 -0.38 4.35 0.28
N ARG A 153 -0.80 3.39 -0.55
CA ARG A 153 -2.18 2.87 -0.51
C ARG A 153 -2.51 2.21 0.83
N GLN A 154 -1.57 1.45 1.41
CA GLN A 154 -1.72 0.84 2.73
C GLN A 154 -1.78 1.90 3.84
N ASP A 155 -0.91 2.91 3.78
CA ASP A 155 -0.93 4.05 4.72
C ASP A 155 -2.28 4.79 4.67
N ARG A 156 -2.77 5.08 3.45
CA ARG A 156 -4.05 5.78 3.24
C ARG A 156 -5.23 4.98 3.77
N ALA A 157 -5.25 3.66 3.55
CA ALA A 157 -6.29 2.79 4.09
C ALA A 157 -6.27 2.77 5.62
N ALA A 158 -5.08 2.68 6.23
CA ALA A 158 -4.93 2.72 7.69
C ALA A 158 -5.36 4.08 8.28
N GLN A 159 -4.98 5.19 7.63
CA GLN A 159 -5.34 6.53 8.06
C GLN A 159 -6.85 6.79 7.94
N GLN A 160 -7.49 6.29 6.87
CA GLN A 160 -8.94 6.37 6.74
C GLN A 160 -9.64 5.58 7.85
N ALA A 161 -9.17 4.35 8.14
CA ALA A 161 -9.72 3.55 9.23
C ALA A 161 -9.54 4.23 10.60
N TYR A 162 -8.40 4.90 10.83
CA TYR A 162 -8.16 5.71 12.03
C TYR A 162 -9.17 6.86 12.13
N GLN A 163 -9.35 7.61 11.05
CA GLN A 163 -10.28 8.76 11.02
C GLN A 163 -11.72 8.33 11.27
N GLU A 164 -12.15 7.21 10.69
CA GLU A 164 -13.49 6.64 10.91
C GLU A 164 -13.68 6.22 12.37
N ALA A 165 -12.69 5.54 12.97
CA ALA A 165 -12.71 5.18 14.39
C ALA A 165 -12.72 6.43 15.30
N ALA A 166 -11.82 7.39 15.05
CA ALA A 166 -11.72 8.63 15.82
C ALA A 166 -13.01 9.47 15.76
N ALA A 167 -13.64 9.55 14.58
CA ALA A 167 -14.91 10.24 14.41
C ALA A 167 -16.02 9.61 15.27
N SER A 168 -16.09 8.27 15.32
CA SER A 168 -17.06 7.55 16.16
C SER A 168 -16.94 7.91 17.65
N TYR A 169 -15.72 8.00 18.18
CA TYR A 169 -15.49 8.40 19.57
C TYR A 169 -15.75 9.90 19.81
N THR A 170 -15.39 10.74 18.85
CA THR A 170 -15.65 12.19 18.93
C THR A 170 -17.15 12.49 18.93
N GLU A 171 -17.95 11.78 18.14
CA GLU A 171 -19.42 11.89 18.13
C GLU A 171 -20.06 11.47 19.46
N GLN A 172 -19.44 10.53 20.17
CA GLN A 172 -19.83 10.12 21.52
C GLN A 172 -19.42 11.14 22.61
N GLY A 173 -18.63 12.16 22.25
CA GLY A 173 -18.21 13.24 23.15
C GLY A 173 -16.85 13.02 23.81
N TYR A 174 -16.12 11.96 23.47
CA TYR A 174 -14.77 11.71 23.97
C TYR A 174 -13.75 12.59 23.25
N THR A 175 -12.68 12.95 23.96
CA THR A 175 -11.51 13.58 23.33
C THR A 175 -10.60 12.50 22.74
N VAL A 176 -10.27 12.58 21.46
CA VAL A 176 -9.27 11.68 20.84
C VAL A 176 -7.89 12.30 20.97
N VAL A 177 -6.93 11.56 21.52
CA VAL A 177 -5.51 11.96 21.58
C VAL A 177 -4.66 11.13 20.62
N GLU A 178 -3.60 11.73 20.10
CA GLU A 178 -2.70 11.10 19.12
C GLU A 178 -1.72 10.11 19.77
N ASP A 179 -1.20 10.45 20.95
CA ASP A 179 -0.20 9.66 21.68
C ASP A 179 -0.56 9.54 23.17
N PHE A 180 0.05 8.54 23.80
CA PHE A 180 -0.08 8.33 25.24
C PHE A 180 0.60 9.44 26.05
N PRO A 181 0.01 9.85 27.18
CA PRO A 181 0.63 10.80 28.09
C PRO A 181 1.93 10.21 28.67
N ALA A 182 2.87 11.09 28.99
CA ALA A 182 4.11 10.68 29.66
C ALA A 182 3.80 10.08 31.03
N TYR A 183 4.57 9.07 31.44
CA TYR A 183 4.38 8.47 32.76
C TYR A 183 4.61 9.52 33.88
N GLY A 184 3.61 9.69 34.74
CA GLY A 184 3.61 10.72 35.78
C GLY A 184 2.80 11.97 35.45
N ASP A 185 2.32 12.12 34.20
CA ASP A 185 1.35 13.16 33.86
C ASP A 185 0.01 12.86 34.53
N THR A 186 -0.48 13.81 35.33
CA THR A 186 -1.75 13.69 36.06
C THR A 186 -2.89 14.42 35.38
N THR A 187 -2.62 15.15 34.29
CA THR A 187 -3.63 15.83 33.50
C THR A 187 -4.37 14.86 32.57
N CYS A 188 -3.76 13.72 32.28
CA CYS A 188 -4.34 12.64 31.48
C CYS A 188 -3.70 11.32 31.93
N VAL A 189 -4.47 10.44 32.57
CA VAL A 189 -3.96 9.22 33.21
C VAL A 189 -4.56 7.98 32.55
N GLU A 190 -3.72 7.04 32.15
CA GLU A 190 -4.22 5.77 31.60
C GLU A 190 -5.06 4.98 32.60
N LEU A 191 -6.15 4.35 32.13
CA LEU A 191 -7.06 3.55 32.96
C LEU A 191 -6.34 2.51 33.82
N ARG A 192 -5.26 1.89 33.32
CA ARG A 192 -4.47 0.89 34.05
C ARG A 192 -3.90 1.40 35.38
N TYR A 193 -3.66 2.72 35.48
CA TYR A 193 -3.10 3.38 36.66
C TYR A 193 -4.17 3.92 37.60
N LEU A 194 -5.45 3.67 37.32
CA LEU A 194 -6.57 4.10 38.15
C LEU A 194 -7.12 2.95 38.98
N ARG A 195 -7.62 3.30 40.16
CA ARG A 195 -8.25 2.39 41.11
C ARG A 195 -9.59 2.96 41.58
N THR A 196 -10.48 2.07 41.98
CA THR A 196 -11.66 2.45 42.76
C THR A 196 -11.22 2.94 44.16
N PRO A 197 -12.07 3.68 44.88
CA PRO A 197 -11.79 4.08 46.26
C PRO A 197 -11.52 2.89 47.21
N GLU A 198 -12.03 1.70 46.86
CA GLU A 198 -11.81 0.44 47.58
C GLU A 198 -10.47 -0.22 47.24
N GLY A 199 -9.73 0.31 46.26
CA GLY A 199 -8.41 -0.16 45.84
C GLY A 199 -8.42 -1.19 44.71
N GLU A 200 -9.57 -1.45 44.08
CA GLU A 200 -9.69 -2.38 42.95
C GLU A 200 -9.25 -1.72 41.64
N ALA A 201 -8.80 -2.51 40.65
CA ALA A 201 -8.41 -1.99 39.35
C ALA A 201 -9.62 -1.38 38.62
N ALA A 202 -9.48 -0.16 38.12
CA ALA A 202 -10.49 0.41 37.24
C ALA A 202 -10.55 -0.39 35.93
N THR A 203 -11.76 -0.55 35.41
CA THR A 203 -12.09 -1.27 34.17
C THR A 203 -12.92 -0.37 33.27
N ASP A 204 -13.18 -0.81 32.04
CA ASP A 204 -14.02 -0.10 31.06
C ASP A 204 -15.42 0.24 31.60
N GLU A 205 -15.94 -0.50 32.59
CA GLU A 205 -17.21 -0.19 33.26
C GLU A 205 -17.21 1.16 34.00
N HIS A 206 -16.03 1.69 34.30
CA HIS A 206 -15.84 2.97 34.99
C HIS A 206 -15.73 4.16 34.01
N VAL A 207 -15.62 3.88 32.71
CA VAL A 207 -15.65 4.90 31.65
C VAL A 207 -17.10 5.35 31.48
N THR A 208 -17.43 6.51 32.03
CA THR A 208 -18.83 6.96 32.20
C THR A 208 -19.11 8.28 31.50
N ASP A 209 -18.82 9.42 32.12
CA ASP A 209 -19.06 10.75 31.52
C ASP A 209 -17.94 11.10 30.51
N PRO A 210 -18.22 11.20 29.20
CA PRO A 210 -17.21 11.49 28.19
C PRO A 210 -16.39 12.76 28.46
N ALA A 211 -16.91 13.71 29.23
CA ALA A 211 -16.17 14.94 29.60
C ALA A 211 -14.91 14.67 30.44
N HIS A 212 -14.81 13.52 31.10
CA HIS A 212 -13.68 13.12 31.96
C HIS A 212 -12.76 12.08 31.30
N TRP A 213 -13.04 11.71 30.05
CA TRP A 213 -12.33 10.64 29.37
C TRP A 213 -11.86 11.06 27.97
N ALA A 214 -10.65 10.61 27.66
CA ALA A 214 -10.06 10.65 26.35
C ALA A 214 -9.75 9.23 25.88
N VAL A 215 -9.58 9.08 24.57
CA VAL A 215 -9.21 7.81 23.94
C VAL A 215 -7.93 8.00 23.15
N CYS A 216 -6.95 7.12 23.39
CA CYS A 216 -5.84 6.92 22.48
C CYS A 216 -6.17 5.69 21.63
N LEU A 217 -6.23 5.84 20.32
CA LEU A 217 -6.51 4.70 19.44
C LEU A 217 -5.22 3.96 19.14
N THR A 218 -5.19 2.67 19.47
CA THR A 218 -4.07 1.80 19.15
C THR A 218 -4.42 0.84 18.06
N GLU A 219 -3.55 0.80 17.06
CA GLU A 219 -3.68 -0.15 15.97
C GLU A 219 -3.39 -1.57 16.49
N VAL A 220 -4.28 -2.52 16.16
CA VAL A 220 -4.14 -3.94 16.46
C VAL A 220 -4.59 -4.79 15.27
N GLU A 221 -4.13 -6.05 15.24
CA GLU A 221 -4.64 -7.05 14.30
C GLU A 221 -5.96 -7.62 14.84
N GLY A 222 -7.02 -7.50 14.05
CA GLY A 222 -8.33 -8.08 14.35
C GLY A 222 -8.84 -8.95 13.21
N TYR A 223 -9.99 -9.57 13.42
CA TYR A 223 -10.61 -10.46 12.43
C TYR A 223 -12.03 -10.00 12.13
N VAL A 224 -12.42 -10.05 10.87
CA VAL A 224 -13.80 -9.86 10.42
C VAL A 224 -14.25 -11.07 9.62
N ASP A 225 -15.54 -11.34 9.59
CA ASP A 225 -16.13 -12.30 8.67
C ASP A 225 -15.87 -11.88 7.22
N THR A 226 -15.38 -12.79 6.39
CA THR A 226 -14.99 -12.48 5.00
C THR A 226 -16.19 -12.09 4.12
N GLU A 227 -17.39 -12.59 4.40
CA GLU A 227 -18.59 -12.30 3.61
C GLU A 227 -19.35 -11.07 4.13
N THR A 228 -19.47 -10.93 5.45
CA THR A 228 -20.29 -9.87 6.05
C THR A 228 -19.49 -8.64 6.50
N GLY A 229 -18.18 -8.78 6.72
CA GLY A 229 -17.34 -7.74 7.30
C GLY A 229 -17.58 -7.50 8.80
N GLU A 230 -18.37 -8.34 9.47
CA GLU A 230 -18.64 -8.21 10.91
C GLU A 230 -17.41 -8.63 11.74
N PRO A 231 -17.06 -7.90 12.83
CA PRO A 231 -15.97 -8.29 13.72
C PRO A 231 -16.14 -9.70 14.32
N VAL A 232 -15.03 -10.43 14.42
CA VAL A 232 -14.95 -11.79 14.96
C VAL A 232 -13.86 -11.84 16.04
N ASP A 233 -14.21 -12.35 17.22
CA ASP A 233 -13.25 -12.58 18.29
C ASP A 233 -12.27 -13.70 17.91
N ALA A 234 -10.97 -13.46 18.12
CA ALA A 234 -9.92 -14.43 17.82
C ALA A 234 -10.10 -15.78 18.54
N HIS A 235 -10.75 -15.79 19.71
CA HIS A 235 -11.05 -17.01 20.46
C HIS A 235 -12.13 -17.84 19.79
N ASP A 236 -13.02 -17.25 18.99
CA ASP A 236 -14.11 -17.95 18.30
C ASP A 236 -13.66 -18.62 17.00
N ILE A 237 -12.41 -18.40 16.58
CA ILE A 237 -11.81 -19.02 15.40
C ILE A 237 -11.09 -20.31 15.78
N ASP A 238 -11.36 -21.40 15.06
CA ASP A 238 -10.63 -22.65 15.23
C ASP A 238 -9.32 -22.63 14.44
N TRP A 239 -8.27 -22.04 15.01
CA TRP A 239 -6.95 -21.97 14.38
C TRP A 239 -6.37 -23.35 14.02
N HIS A 240 -6.78 -24.43 14.70
CA HIS A 240 -6.33 -25.78 14.40
C HIS A 240 -6.91 -26.28 13.06
N ALA A 241 -8.09 -25.81 12.66
CA ALA A 241 -8.70 -26.15 11.37
C ALA A 241 -7.85 -25.72 10.16
N ARG A 242 -6.85 -24.84 10.32
CA ARG A 242 -5.83 -24.59 9.27
C ARG A 242 -5.02 -25.84 8.91
N PHE A 243 -4.89 -26.78 9.85
CA PHE A 243 -4.12 -28.01 9.70
C PHE A 243 -4.98 -29.27 9.74
N SER A 244 -6.29 -29.13 10.03
CA SER A 244 -7.25 -30.24 10.04
C SER A 244 -8.43 -29.96 9.13
N ALA A 245 -8.89 -30.95 8.36
CA ALA A 245 -10.05 -30.83 7.47
C ALA A 245 -11.42 -30.71 8.19
N THR A 246 -11.42 -30.42 9.49
CA THR A 246 -12.62 -30.33 10.34
C THR A 246 -12.50 -29.16 11.28
N VAL A 247 -13.57 -28.37 11.37
CA VAL A 247 -13.73 -27.25 12.31
C VAL A 247 -14.39 -27.74 13.60
N ALA A 248 -13.90 -27.31 14.74
CA ALA A 248 -14.48 -27.61 16.04
C ALA A 248 -15.91 -27.06 16.18
N GLU A 249 -16.77 -27.80 16.89
CA GLU A 249 -18.16 -27.41 17.10
C GLU A 249 -18.26 -26.05 17.81
N GLY A 250 -19.05 -25.13 17.25
CA GLY A 250 -19.23 -23.78 17.78
C GLY A 250 -18.09 -22.80 17.48
N LYS A 251 -17.07 -23.21 16.72
CA LYS A 251 -16.00 -22.34 16.24
C LYS A 251 -16.16 -22.02 14.75
N ARG A 252 -15.55 -20.92 14.32
CA ARG A 252 -15.48 -20.49 12.91
C ARG A 252 -14.29 -21.11 12.21
N ASP A 253 -14.47 -21.38 10.92
CA ASP A 253 -13.38 -21.80 10.04
C ASP A 253 -12.42 -20.60 9.83
N PRO A 254 -11.10 -20.77 9.98
CA PRO A 254 -10.13 -19.72 9.69
C PRO A 254 -10.20 -19.16 8.26
N SER A 255 -10.77 -19.90 7.30
CA SER A 255 -10.99 -19.43 5.93
C SER A 255 -12.23 -18.54 5.77
N SER A 256 -13.14 -18.53 6.75
CA SER A 256 -14.33 -17.67 6.75
C SER A 256 -14.07 -16.29 7.37
N VAL A 257 -12.83 -15.99 7.76
CA VAL A 257 -12.45 -14.72 8.37
C VAL A 257 -11.29 -14.09 7.61
N THR A 258 -11.29 -12.76 7.55
CA THR A 258 -10.24 -11.94 7.00
C THR A 258 -9.59 -11.17 8.14
N GLU A 259 -8.27 -11.23 8.20
CA GLU A 259 -7.50 -10.40 9.13
C GLU A 259 -7.51 -8.96 8.64
N VAL A 260 -7.83 -8.03 9.53
CA VAL A 260 -7.91 -6.60 9.23
C VAL A 260 -7.22 -5.81 10.32
N VAL A 261 -6.87 -4.58 10.00
CA VAL A 261 -6.46 -3.60 11.01
C VAL A 261 -7.71 -3.13 11.76
N VAL A 262 -7.66 -3.20 13.08
CA VAL A 262 -8.69 -2.67 13.98
C VAL A 262 -8.05 -1.63 14.89
N TRP A 263 -8.79 -0.56 15.19
CA TRP A 263 -8.38 0.45 16.16
C TRP A 263 -9.06 0.18 17.49
N GLU A 264 -8.28 -0.21 18.49
CA GLU A 264 -8.74 -0.40 19.86
C GLU A 264 -8.63 0.91 20.65
N ALA A 265 -9.59 1.11 21.56
CA ALA A 265 -9.60 2.24 22.47
C ALA A 265 -8.81 1.93 23.73
N ASP A 266 -7.68 2.62 23.92
CA ASP A 266 -7.02 2.71 25.21
C ASP A 266 -7.55 3.95 25.95
N TRP A 267 -8.23 3.72 27.06
CA TRP A 267 -8.91 4.76 27.83
C TRP A 267 -7.95 5.57 28.70
N LEU A 268 -8.10 6.89 28.63
CA LEU A 268 -7.36 7.85 29.44
C LEU A 268 -8.34 8.74 30.20
N CYS A 269 -8.11 8.98 31.49
CA CYS A 269 -8.95 9.85 32.30
C CYS A 269 -8.29 11.22 32.44
N THR A 270 -9.02 12.27 32.05
CA THR A 270 -8.58 13.68 32.17
C THR A 270 -8.94 14.30 33.51
N ASP A 271 -9.90 13.71 34.23
CA ASP A 271 -10.27 14.11 35.60
C ASP A 271 -10.73 12.89 36.41
N TYR A 272 -9.74 12.15 36.95
CA TYR A 272 -10.01 10.94 37.72
C TYR A 272 -10.76 11.23 39.03
N ALA A 273 -10.61 12.42 39.61
CA ALA A 273 -11.31 12.80 40.82
C ALA A 273 -12.81 13.01 40.56
N ALA A 274 -13.16 13.68 39.45
CA ALA A 274 -14.55 13.82 39.03
C ALA A 274 -15.17 12.49 38.57
N ALA A 275 -14.37 11.59 38.00
CA ALA A 275 -14.77 10.22 37.68
C ALA A 275 -14.90 9.30 38.91
N GLY A 276 -14.58 9.78 40.12
CA GLY A 276 -14.68 9.01 41.36
C GLY A 276 -13.58 7.94 41.53
N LEU A 277 -12.47 8.08 40.80
CA LEU A 277 -11.32 7.19 40.81
C LEU A 277 -10.15 7.83 41.56
N VAL A 278 -9.18 7.00 41.94
CA VAL A 278 -7.91 7.44 42.53
C VAL A 278 -6.74 6.86 41.77
N LEU A 279 -5.58 7.51 41.84
CA LEU A 279 -4.35 6.96 41.30
C LEU A 279 -3.98 5.68 42.05
N CYS A 280 -3.40 4.69 41.35
CA CYS A 280 -2.77 3.57 42.00
C CYS A 280 -1.64 4.04 42.90
N GLU A 281 -1.35 3.27 43.95
CA GLU A 281 -0.38 3.66 45.00
C GLU A 281 0.98 4.06 44.42
N THR A 282 1.43 3.36 43.39
CA THR A 282 2.70 3.60 42.70
C THR A 282 2.74 4.96 41.99
N LEU A 283 1.74 5.26 41.15
CA LEU A 283 1.67 6.54 40.45
C LEU A 283 1.46 7.72 41.43
N ALA A 284 0.67 7.53 42.49
CA ALA A 284 0.49 8.55 43.53
C ALA A 284 1.83 8.92 44.20
N LYS A 285 2.64 7.92 44.59
CA LYS A 285 3.99 8.14 45.16
C LYS A 285 4.90 8.90 44.20
N ARG A 286 4.88 8.56 42.89
CA ARG A 286 5.66 9.25 41.86
C ARG A 286 5.30 10.72 41.73
N VAL A 287 4.01 11.04 41.70
CA VAL A 287 3.52 12.43 41.61
C VAL A 287 3.95 13.23 42.83
N GLU A 288 3.84 12.65 44.03
CA GLU A 288 4.34 13.29 45.24
C GLU A 288 5.88 13.48 45.23
N ALA A 289 6.64 12.52 44.67
CA ALA A 289 8.08 12.64 44.54
C ALA A 289 8.48 13.76 43.57
N LEU A 290 7.84 13.85 42.40
CA LEU A 290 8.05 14.94 41.43
C LEU A 290 7.74 16.31 42.05
N ALA A 291 6.65 16.42 42.82
CA ALA A 291 6.31 17.65 43.53
C ALA A 291 7.33 18.03 44.62
N ARG A 292 8.07 17.07 45.18
CA ARG A 292 9.17 17.31 46.15
C ARG A 292 10.48 17.67 45.46
N GLU A 293 10.80 17.07 44.31
CA GLU A 293 12.01 17.35 43.52
C GLU A 293 12.07 18.81 43.04
N ASP A 294 10.92 19.42 42.74
CA ASP A 294 10.79 20.86 42.44
C ASP A 294 11.12 21.77 43.66
N SER A 295 11.31 21.21 44.87
CA SER A 295 11.40 21.98 46.11
C SER A 295 12.71 21.88 46.93
N ASP A 296 13.53 20.82 46.83
CA ASP A 296 14.97 20.75 47.26
C ASP A 296 15.52 19.29 47.26
N HIS A 297 16.86 19.13 47.18
CA HIS A 297 17.61 17.87 46.95
C HIS A 297 17.68 16.81 48.10
N HIS A 298 17.41 15.53 47.71
CA HIS A 298 17.84 14.21 48.28
C HIS A 298 17.34 13.78 49.69
N ALA A 299 17.08 12.50 50.03
CA ALA A 299 17.49 11.17 49.50
C ALA A 299 16.53 10.03 49.92
N ASP A 300 16.72 8.86 49.28
CA ASP A 300 16.54 7.47 49.79
C ASP A 300 15.17 6.78 49.67
N ASP A 301 14.64 6.66 48.43
CA ASP A 301 13.58 5.68 48.10
C ASP A 301 13.78 5.05 46.69
N SER A 302 15.05 4.75 46.35
CA SER A 302 15.43 4.47 44.96
C SER A 302 14.92 3.12 44.43
N SER A 303 14.70 2.10 45.28
CA SER A 303 14.42 0.74 44.78
C SER A 303 13.03 0.56 44.20
N ASP A 304 12.03 1.22 44.79
CA ASP A 304 10.64 1.15 44.34
C ASP A 304 10.43 2.08 43.13
N GLN A 305 11.05 3.28 43.16
CA GLN A 305 11.15 4.17 42.00
C GLN A 305 11.81 3.49 40.79
N ASP A 306 12.87 2.71 41.01
CA ASP A 306 13.54 1.95 39.96
C ASP A 306 12.62 0.87 39.36
N ALA A 307 11.74 0.23 40.15
CA ALA A 307 10.83 -0.81 39.67
C ALA A 307 9.70 -0.23 38.81
N GLU A 308 9.17 0.92 39.21
CA GLU A 308 8.07 1.62 38.55
C GLU A 308 8.51 2.25 37.22
N THR A 309 9.66 2.92 37.22
CA THR A 309 10.28 3.42 35.99
C THR A 309 10.61 2.29 35.01
N ARG A 310 11.02 1.12 35.52
CA ARG A 310 11.20 -0.10 34.71
C ARG A 310 9.88 -0.61 34.11
N GLU A 311 8.78 -0.60 34.86
CA GLU A 311 7.48 -1.03 34.35
C GLU A 311 6.92 -0.06 33.29
N ALA A 312 7.00 1.26 33.54
CA ALA A 312 6.61 2.28 32.58
C ALA A 312 7.45 2.22 31.30
N ALA A 313 8.78 2.10 31.44
CA ALA A 313 9.68 1.91 30.31
C ALA A 313 9.40 0.59 29.56
N ALA A 314 9.04 -0.49 30.27
CA ALA A 314 8.65 -1.75 29.63
C ALA A 314 7.32 -1.62 28.86
N ALA A 315 6.36 -0.87 29.38
CA ALA A 315 5.10 -0.59 28.70
C ALA A 315 5.32 0.26 27.43
N GLU A 316 6.14 1.30 27.51
CA GLU A 316 6.53 2.13 26.37
C GLU A 316 7.32 1.32 25.33
N ALA A 317 8.26 0.48 25.77
CA ALA A 317 8.99 -0.42 24.90
C ALA A 317 8.07 -1.43 24.21
N ALA A 318 7.10 -2.00 24.93
CA ALA A 318 6.10 -2.90 24.36
C ALA A 318 5.23 -2.19 23.32
N ARG A 319 4.81 -0.93 23.57
CA ARG A 319 4.10 -0.11 22.58
C ARG A 319 4.95 0.17 21.34
N ARG A 320 6.20 0.60 21.53
CA ARG A 320 7.15 0.83 20.42
C ARG A 320 7.33 -0.43 19.59
N GLU A 321 7.47 -1.58 20.24
CA GLU A 321 7.61 -2.86 19.54
C GLU A 321 6.32 -3.22 18.79
N ARG A 322 5.13 -3.01 19.36
CA ARG A 322 3.86 -3.21 18.65
C ARG A 322 3.75 -2.30 17.42
N ARG A 323 4.01 -0.99 17.57
CA ARG A 323 4.01 -0.03 16.45
C ARG A 323 4.97 -0.45 15.35
N LYS A 324 6.17 -0.91 15.73
CA LYS A 324 7.17 -1.47 14.80
C LYS A 324 6.63 -2.66 14.04
N VAL A 325 6.06 -3.64 14.74
CA VAL A 325 5.51 -4.84 14.11
C VAL A 325 4.45 -4.48 13.07
N ILE A 326 3.53 -3.60 13.43
CA ILE A 326 2.41 -3.20 12.58
C ILE A 326 2.92 -2.45 11.35
N ALA A 327 3.81 -1.46 11.53
CA ALA A 327 4.41 -0.71 10.43
C ALA A 327 5.14 -1.64 9.45
N LEU A 328 5.94 -2.59 9.95
CA LEU A 328 6.67 -3.52 9.10
C LEU A 328 5.76 -4.57 8.44
N ASN A 329 4.68 -4.99 9.10
CA ASN A 329 3.67 -5.87 8.50
C ASN A 329 2.94 -5.14 7.35
N LYS A 330 2.63 -3.84 7.46
CA LYS A 330 2.07 -3.06 6.34
C LYS A 330 3.01 -3.02 5.13
N LEU A 331 4.31 -2.79 5.37
CA LEU A 331 5.31 -2.89 4.30
C LEU A 331 5.36 -4.30 3.69
N GLY A 332 5.27 -5.33 4.52
CA GLY A 332 5.25 -6.73 4.08
C GLY A 332 4.04 -7.05 3.20
N GLU A 333 2.86 -6.54 3.55
CA GLU A 333 1.64 -6.67 2.77
C GLU A 333 1.72 -5.91 1.44
N ALA A 334 2.19 -4.66 1.46
CA ALA A 334 2.44 -3.88 0.25
C ALA A 334 3.42 -4.59 -0.69
N ALA A 335 4.54 -5.09 -0.15
CA ALA A 335 5.53 -5.85 -0.91
C ALA A 335 4.94 -7.13 -1.49
N GLN A 336 4.12 -7.86 -0.73
CA GLN A 336 3.44 -9.07 -1.18
C GLN A 336 2.53 -8.81 -2.40
N GLN A 337 1.76 -7.72 -2.40
CA GLN A 337 0.91 -7.36 -3.54
C GLN A 337 1.74 -7.15 -4.81
N VAL A 338 2.80 -6.34 -4.73
CA VAL A 338 3.69 -6.06 -5.87
C VAL A 338 4.42 -7.32 -6.34
N ARG A 339 4.88 -8.16 -5.40
CA ARG A 339 5.56 -9.43 -5.69
C ARG A 339 4.66 -10.41 -6.44
N ARG A 340 3.42 -10.60 -5.98
CA ARG A 340 2.44 -11.49 -6.64
C ARG A 340 2.12 -11.01 -8.06
N GLN A 341 1.96 -9.69 -8.24
CA GLN A 341 1.75 -9.11 -9.56
C GLN A 341 2.96 -9.35 -10.48
N PHE A 342 4.18 -9.14 -9.97
CA PHE A 342 5.41 -9.40 -10.72
C PHE A 342 5.55 -10.87 -11.13
N ILE A 343 5.31 -11.81 -10.21
CA ILE A 343 5.35 -13.25 -10.49
C ILE A 343 4.37 -13.57 -11.63
N THR A 344 3.13 -13.11 -11.52
CA THR A 344 2.06 -13.40 -12.48
C THR A 344 2.39 -12.82 -13.86
N ASP A 345 2.70 -11.53 -13.93
CA ASP A 345 2.84 -10.80 -15.18
C ASP A 345 4.19 -11.01 -15.87
N LYS A 346 5.27 -11.09 -15.08
CA LYS A 346 6.63 -11.08 -15.63
C LYS A 346 7.24 -12.46 -15.69
N ILE A 347 6.80 -13.41 -14.87
CA ILE A 347 7.33 -14.78 -14.86
C ILE A 347 6.32 -15.75 -15.47
N LEU A 348 5.11 -15.85 -14.90
CA LEU A 348 4.15 -16.91 -15.23
C LEU A 348 3.38 -16.66 -16.52
N ALA A 349 3.26 -15.42 -16.99
CA ALA A 349 2.69 -15.11 -18.30
C ALA A 349 3.57 -15.57 -19.48
N ARG A 350 4.84 -15.97 -19.24
CA ARG A 350 5.75 -16.42 -20.29
C ARG A 350 5.37 -17.82 -20.81
N LYS A 351 5.74 -18.08 -22.07
CA LYS A 351 5.59 -19.40 -22.71
C LYS A 351 6.65 -20.42 -22.27
N THR A 352 7.79 -19.94 -21.76
CA THR A 352 8.94 -20.73 -21.36
C THR A 352 9.49 -20.22 -20.05
N ALA A 353 9.92 -21.13 -19.18
CA ALA A 353 10.49 -20.76 -17.88
C ALA A 353 11.79 -19.93 -18.07
N PRO A 354 12.08 -18.98 -17.16
CA PRO A 354 13.31 -18.21 -17.24
C PRO A 354 14.55 -19.08 -17.02
N LYS A 355 15.71 -18.55 -17.39
CA LYS A 355 16.99 -19.23 -17.18
C LYS A 355 17.18 -19.48 -15.67
N GLY A 356 17.66 -20.67 -15.31
CA GLY A 356 17.87 -21.05 -13.92
C GLY A 356 16.65 -21.63 -13.21
N ALA A 357 15.43 -21.47 -13.75
CA ALA A 357 14.20 -21.98 -13.15
C ALA A 357 14.26 -23.49 -12.84
N ALA A 358 14.79 -24.30 -13.76
CA ALA A 358 14.90 -25.75 -13.53
C ALA A 358 15.83 -26.09 -12.34
N MET A 359 16.95 -25.37 -12.18
CA MET A 359 17.86 -25.57 -11.04
C MET A 359 17.22 -25.10 -9.74
N PHE A 360 16.52 -23.97 -9.78
CA PHE A 360 15.77 -23.44 -8.64
C PHE A 360 14.70 -24.43 -8.17
N VAL A 361 13.82 -24.88 -9.08
CA VAL A 361 12.78 -25.87 -8.79
C VAL A 361 13.39 -27.15 -8.21
N ALA A 362 14.43 -27.70 -8.84
CA ALA A 362 15.09 -28.91 -8.35
C ALA A 362 15.70 -28.70 -6.95
N SER A 363 16.32 -27.54 -6.70
CA SER A 363 16.88 -27.22 -5.39
C SER A 363 15.81 -27.12 -4.30
N CYS A 364 14.68 -26.46 -4.60
CA CYS A 364 13.57 -26.34 -3.66
C CYS A 364 12.98 -27.70 -3.31
N LEU A 365 12.60 -28.49 -4.31
CA LEU A 365 11.91 -29.77 -4.11
C LEU A 365 12.82 -30.85 -3.48
N THR A 366 14.13 -30.78 -3.67
CA THR A 366 15.07 -31.74 -3.05
C THR A 366 15.39 -31.40 -1.59
N ARG A 367 15.30 -30.13 -1.21
CA ARG A 367 15.48 -29.66 0.17
C ARG A 367 14.18 -29.77 0.97
N ASP A 368 13.05 -29.61 0.30
CA ASP A 368 11.72 -29.68 0.90
C ASP A 368 10.72 -30.36 -0.05
N VAL A 369 10.53 -31.66 0.17
CA VAL A 369 9.67 -32.50 -0.68
C VAL A 369 8.18 -32.21 -0.44
N ARG A 370 7.80 -31.68 0.73
CA ARG A 370 6.39 -31.39 1.08
C ARG A 370 5.96 -29.96 0.75
N LEU A 371 6.88 -29.17 0.20
CA LEU A 371 6.69 -27.74 -0.10
C LEU A 371 5.31 -27.41 -0.71
N ILE A 372 4.86 -28.19 -1.70
CA ILE A 372 3.61 -27.90 -2.45
C ILE A 372 2.36 -28.25 -1.63
N GLU A 373 2.42 -29.25 -0.75
CA GLU A 373 1.27 -29.76 0.00
C GLU A 373 0.95 -28.89 1.22
N GLU A 374 1.95 -28.25 1.80
CA GLU A 374 1.81 -27.47 3.03
C GLU A 374 1.37 -26.01 2.76
N HIS A 375 0.87 -25.34 3.81
CA HIS A 375 0.58 -23.90 3.82
C HIS A 375 -0.33 -23.39 2.69
N HIS A 376 -1.28 -24.18 2.20
CA HIS A 376 -2.14 -23.80 1.06
C HIS A 376 -1.37 -23.47 -0.23
N GLY A 377 -0.14 -23.99 -0.39
CA GLY A 377 0.70 -23.71 -1.56
C GLY A 377 0.03 -24.02 -2.89
N GLY A 378 -0.78 -25.09 -2.94
CA GLY A 378 -1.59 -25.44 -4.11
C GLY A 378 -2.63 -24.37 -4.50
N GLN A 379 -3.28 -23.75 -3.51
CA GLN A 379 -4.28 -22.70 -3.75
C GLN A 379 -3.62 -21.44 -4.30
N ILE A 380 -2.58 -20.93 -3.63
CA ILE A 380 -1.84 -19.74 -4.09
C ILE A 380 -1.25 -19.97 -5.49
N SER A 381 -0.76 -21.18 -5.77
CA SER A 381 -0.28 -21.55 -7.10
C SER A 381 -1.37 -21.51 -8.16
N ALA A 382 -2.59 -21.97 -7.82
CA ALA A 382 -3.74 -21.92 -8.73
C ALA A 382 -4.16 -20.46 -9.00
N GLU A 383 -4.27 -19.64 -7.96
CA GLU A 383 -4.59 -18.21 -8.06
C GLU A 383 -3.61 -17.48 -8.98
N MET A 384 -2.30 -17.66 -8.77
CA MET A 384 -1.25 -17.05 -9.60
C MET A 384 -1.26 -17.51 -11.06
N LEU A 385 -1.76 -18.71 -11.33
CA LEU A 385 -1.94 -19.23 -12.69
C LEU A 385 -3.25 -18.78 -13.34
N GLY A 386 -4.11 -18.06 -12.61
CA GLY A 386 -5.46 -17.69 -13.04
C GLY A 386 -6.41 -18.90 -13.11
N ALA A 387 -6.15 -19.94 -12.32
CA ALA A 387 -6.98 -21.13 -12.17
C ALA A 387 -7.92 -20.99 -10.97
N SER A 388 -9.07 -21.68 -11.00
CA SER A 388 -10.00 -21.70 -9.87
C SER A 388 -9.48 -22.49 -8.67
N ASP A 389 -8.73 -23.57 -8.94
CA ASP A 389 -8.26 -24.53 -7.94
C ASP A 389 -7.16 -25.44 -8.51
N SER A 390 -6.59 -26.29 -7.68
CA SER A 390 -5.54 -27.26 -8.05
C SER A 390 -5.98 -28.29 -9.10
N THR A 391 -7.27 -28.61 -9.17
CA THR A 391 -7.82 -29.53 -10.19
C THR A 391 -7.82 -28.85 -11.56
N ALA A 392 -8.16 -27.56 -11.63
CA ALA A 392 -8.05 -26.77 -12.84
C ALA A 392 -6.59 -26.69 -13.32
N VAL A 393 -5.61 -26.54 -12.41
CA VAL A 393 -4.18 -26.60 -12.77
C VAL A 393 -3.79 -27.96 -13.35
N THR A 394 -4.29 -29.07 -12.76
CA THR A 394 -4.07 -30.43 -13.29
C THR A 394 -4.60 -30.56 -14.72
N LYS A 395 -5.80 -30.01 -14.96
CA LYS A 395 -6.41 -29.98 -16.30
C LYS A 395 -5.60 -29.14 -17.29
N MET A 396 -5.06 -28.00 -16.88
CA MET A 396 -4.19 -27.16 -17.73
C MET A 396 -2.99 -27.94 -18.27
N VAL A 397 -2.38 -28.82 -17.46
CA VAL A 397 -1.26 -29.67 -17.89
C VAL A 397 -1.73 -30.78 -18.83
N ALA A 398 -2.85 -31.43 -18.51
CA ALA A 398 -3.40 -32.51 -19.33
C ALA A 398 -3.82 -32.07 -20.74
N GLU A 399 -4.20 -30.79 -20.90
CA GLU A 399 -4.62 -30.20 -22.18
C GLU A 399 -3.47 -29.58 -22.99
N LEU A 400 -2.22 -29.67 -22.51
CA LEU A 400 -1.07 -29.16 -23.25
C LEU A 400 -0.86 -29.92 -24.57
N PRO A 401 -0.53 -29.21 -25.66
CA PRO A 401 -0.16 -29.86 -26.91
C PRO A 401 1.18 -30.59 -26.77
N ALA A 402 1.54 -31.44 -27.73
CA ALA A 402 2.83 -32.13 -27.75
C ALA A 402 4.06 -31.19 -27.78
N THR A 403 3.86 -29.91 -28.12
CA THR A 403 4.89 -28.84 -28.07
C THR A 403 4.85 -28.04 -26.77
N GLY A 404 4.08 -28.50 -25.78
CA GLY A 404 3.77 -27.80 -24.54
C GLY A 404 4.84 -27.84 -23.45
N ASP A 405 5.97 -28.51 -23.67
CA ASP A 405 7.03 -28.70 -22.66
C ASP A 405 7.47 -27.39 -21.98
N GLY A 406 7.65 -26.32 -22.76
CA GLY A 406 8.04 -25.02 -22.22
C GLY A 406 6.99 -24.45 -21.25
N ARG A 407 5.71 -24.64 -21.55
CA ARG A 407 4.61 -24.21 -20.67
C ARG A 407 4.47 -25.13 -19.47
N ALA A 408 4.67 -26.44 -19.63
CA ALA A 408 4.69 -27.39 -18.52
C ALA A 408 5.74 -26.99 -17.48
N GLN A 409 6.94 -26.58 -17.92
CA GLN A 409 7.99 -26.08 -17.01
C GLN A 409 7.60 -24.79 -16.29
N VAL A 410 6.87 -23.87 -16.94
CA VAL A 410 6.35 -22.66 -16.28
C VAL A 410 5.32 -23.03 -15.22
N ILE A 411 4.44 -24.00 -15.50
CA ILE A 411 3.45 -24.49 -14.52
C ILE A 411 4.17 -25.15 -13.33
N THR A 412 5.20 -25.97 -13.56
CA THR A 412 6.00 -26.55 -12.47
C THR A 412 6.69 -25.48 -11.62
N LEU A 413 7.23 -24.44 -12.25
CA LEU A 413 7.80 -23.29 -11.54
C LEU A 413 6.72 -22.57 -10.72
N ALA A 414 5.52 -22.38 -11.27
CA ALA A 414 4.40 -21.73 -10.58
C ALA A 414 4.01 -22.47 -9.30
N LEU A 415 4.02 -23.80 -9.30
CA LEU A 415 3.74 -24.61 -8.10
C LEU A 415 4.75 -24.35 -6.97
N VAL A 416 6.03 -24.20 -7.32
CA VAL A 416 7.08 -23.89 -6.35
C VAL A 416 6.99 -22.45 -5.87
N LEU A 417 6.77 -21.50 -6.79
CA LEU A 417 6.66 -20.08 -6.45
C LEU A 417 5.42 -19.80 -5.59
N GLY A 418 4.27 -20.39 -5.92
CA GLY A 418 3.05 -20.23 -5.13
C GLY A 418 3.18 -20.83 -3.73
N ALA A 419 3.84 -21.97 -3.60
CA ALA A 419 4.14 -22.56 -2.29
C ALA A 419 5.10 -21.70 -1.45
N LEU A 420 6.15 -21.15 -2.05
CA LEU A 420 7.05 -20.25 -1.34
C LEU A 420 6.38 -18.90 -1.01
N GLU A 421 5.51 -18.41 -1.89
CA GLU A 421 4.72 -17.20 -1.65
C GLU A 421 3.78 -17.38 -0.45
N ALA A 422 3.15 -18.55 -0.34
CA ALA A 422 2.29 -18.87 0.80
C ALA A 422 3.05 -18.87 2.13
N ARG A 423 4.37 -19.09 2.09
CA ARG A 423 5.29 -19.00 3.24
C ARG A 423 5.95 -17.62 3.38
N THR A 424 5.62 -16.67 2.51
CA THR A 424 6.16 -15.31 2.47
C THR A 424 5.03 -14.30 2.68
N GLY A 425 4.32 -14.44 3.80
CA GLY A 425 3.29 -13.49 4.23
C GLY A 425 3.86 -12.14 4.68
N LYS A 426 2.99 -11.25 5.15
CA LYS A 426 3.34 -9.91 5.62
C LYS A 426 4.37 -9.88 6.77
N ASP A 427 4.42 -10.94 7.57
CA ASP A 427 5.27 -11.11 8.75
C ASP A 427 6.56 -11.91 8.47
N ALA A 428 6.83 -12.27 7.21
CA ALA A 428 7.96 -13.14 6.84
C ALA A 428 9.34 -12.58 7.23
N TRP A 429 9.45 -11.27 7.45
CA TRP A 429 10.65 -10.57 7.95
C TRP A 429 11.08 -11.02 9.35
N ARG A 430 10.18 -11.61 10.13
CA ARG A 430 10.50 -12.19 11.45
C ARG A 430 11.31 -13.48 11.37
N GLY A 431 11.39 -14.07 10.18
CA GLY A 431 12.02 -15.37 9.94
C GLY A 431 11.12 -16.53 10.36
N SER A 432 11.33 -17.70 9.76
CA SER A 432 10.47 -18.87 9.97
C SER A 432 10.78 -19.69 11.22
N GLY A 433 11.83 -19.35 12.00
CA GLY A 433 12.31 -20.14 13.15
C GLY A 433 12.85 -21.55 12.82
N TRP A 434 12.55 -22.09 11.64
CA TRP A 434 12.91 -23.43 11.18
C TRP A 434 13.91 -23.35 10.01
N GLY A 435 15.20 -23.22 10.34
CA GLY A 435 16.29 -23.01 9.35
C GLY A 435 16.58 -24.18 8.40
N HIS A 436 15.74 -25.22 8.35
CA HIS A 436 15.92 -26.38 7.48
C HIS A 436 15.06 -26.36 6.21
N TYR A 437 14.05 -25.49 6.15
CA TYR A 437 13.11 -25.42 5.03
C TYR A 437 13.44 -24.29 4.07
N VAL A 438 13.05 -24.44 2.80
CA VAL A 438 13.05 -23.34 1.84
C VAL A 438 11.92 -22.36 2.17
N GLY A 439 12.19 -21.07 2.01
CA GLY A 439 11.23 -20.03 2.37
C GLY A 439 11.44 -18.73 1.61
N ALA A 440 11.10 -17.62 2.26
CA ALA A 440 11.11 -16.28 1.68
C ALA A 440 12.47 -15.91 1.05
N ALA A 441 13.59 -16.27 1.68
CA ALA A 441 14.92 -15.95 1.16
C ALA A 441 15.21 -16.61 -0.20
N GLU A 442 14.83 -17.88 -0.41
CA GLU A 442 14.98 -18.53 -1.72
C GLU A 442 14.10 -17.89 -2.78
N LEU A 443 12.84 -17.58 -2.44
CA LEU A 443 11.91 -16.91 -3.34
C LEU A 443 12.48 -15.56 -3.79
N LEU A 444 12.80 -14.68 -2.83
CA LEU A 444 13.23 -13.32 -3.10
C LEU A 444 14.53 -13.26 -3.91
N ARG A 445 15.50 -14.15 -3.63
CA ARG A 445 16.72 -14.25 -4.45
C ARG A 445 16.41 -14.66 -5.89
N PHE A 446 15.56 -15.66 -6.07
CA PHE A 446 15.16 -16.08 -7.43
C PHE A 446 14.44 -14.96 -8.18
N LEU A 447 13.56 -14.21 -7.50
CA LEU A 447 12.86 -13.09 -8.11
C LEU A 447 13.83 -11.95 -8.47
N ALA A 448 14.73 -11.58 -7.56
CA ALA A 448 15.74 -10.55 -7.80
C ALA A 448 16.64 -10.89 -8.99
N ASP A 449 17.09 -12.15 -9.11
CA ASP A 449 17.84 -12.65 -10.27
C ASP A 449 17.05 -12.56 -11.59
N ASN A 450 15.71 -12.48 -11.51
CA ASN A 450 14.80 -12.31 -12.64
C ASN A 450 14.32 -10.86 -12.84
N GLY A 451 14.94 -9.89 -12.15
CA GLY A 451 14.70 -8.46 -12.32
C GLY A 451 13.61 -7.89 -11.43
N TYR A 452 13.19 -8.61 -10.38
CA TYR A 452 12.29 -8.07 -9.37
C TYR A 452 13.03 -7.06 -8.48
N PRO A 453 12.52 -5.82 -8.35
CA PRO A 453 12.98 -4.88 -7.32
C PRO A 453 12.58 -5.38 -5.94
N LEU A 454 13.53 -5.52 -5.02
CA LEU A 454 13.20 -5.85 -3.63
C LEU A 454 12.69 -4.59 -2.90
N ALA A 455 11.57 -4.73 -2.19
CA ALA A 455 11.12 -3.75 -1.21
C ALA A 455 12.10 -3.67 -0.02
N ASP A 456 12.06 -2.59 0.74
CA ASP A 456 12.99 -2.44 1.88
C ASP A 456 12.75 -3.50 2.97
N ILE A 457 11.50 -3.91 3.20
CA ILE A 457 11.18 -5.03 4.10
C ILE A 457 11.69 -6.39 3.58
N GLU A 458 11.75 -6.58 2.26
CA GLU A 458 12.29 -7.81 1.66
C GLU A 458 13.82 -7.85 1.72
N ARG A 459 14.46 -6.68 1.69
CA ARG A 459 15.91 -6.55 1.94
C ARG A 459 16.26 -6.90 3.38
N VAL A 460 15.36 -6.63 4.34
CA VAL A 460 15.47 -7.14 5.72
C VAL A 460 15.44 -8.67 5.75
N ILE A 461 14.52 -9.32 5.02
CA ILE A 461 14.47 -10.80 4.90
C ILE A 461 15.79 -11.38 4.37
N LEU A 462 16.42 -10.69 3.42
CA LEU A 462 17.72 -11.12 2.86
C LEU A 462 18.93 -10.76 3.74
N GLY A 463 18.73 -10.03 4.84
CA GLY A 463 19.78 -9.58 5.74
C GLY A 463 20.63 -8.42 5.19
N GLU A 464 20.12 -7.68 4.19
CA GLU A 464 20.79 -6.50 3.63
C GLU A 464 20.57 -5.24 4.49
N GLN A 465 19.52 -5.22 5.31
CA GLN A 465 19.15 -4.13 6.22
C GLN A 465 18.64 -4.74 7.53
N THR A 466 18.82 -4.03 8.65
CA THR A 466 18.28 -4.47 9.94
C THR A 466 16.84 -3.98 10.13
N VAL A 467 16.07 -4.74 10.91
CA VAL A 467 14.69 -4.39 11.30
C VAL A 467 14.63 -3.00 11.93
N ASP A 468 15.50 -2.73 12.90
CA ASP A 468 15.49 -1.45 13.63
C ASP A 468 15.87 -0.28 12.71
N ALA A 469 16.88 -0.45 11.84
CA ALA A 469 17.28 0.63 10.93
C ALA A 469 16.18 0.97 9.91
N LEU A 470 15.40 -0.03 9.47
CA LEU A 470 14.25 0.23 8.62
C LEU A 470 13.17 0.98 9.40
N TYR A 471 12.83 0.52 10.60
CA TYR A 471 11.80 1.17 11.40
C TYR A 471 12.15 2.61 11.78
N ASP A 472 13.39 2.86 12.21
CA ASP A 472 13.84 4.20 12.58
C ASP A 472 13.77 5.16 11.36
N SER A 473 14.07 4.68 10.15
CA SER A 473 13.93 5.49 8.92
C SER A 473 12.48 5.82 8.54
N LEU A 474 11.51 4.99 8.95
CA LEU A 474 10.08 5.26 8.74
C LEU A 474 9.59 6.33 9.72
N THR A 475 10.05 6.27 10.97
CA THR A 475 9.68 7.27 11.98
C THR A 475 10.26 8.64 11.65
N GLU A 476 11.52 8.72 11.19
CA GLU A 476 12.14 9.99 10.75
C GLU A 476 11.42 10.63 9.54
N GLN A 477 10.84 9.82 8.64
CA GLN A 477 10.06 10.32 7.50
C GLN A 477 8.64 10.79 7.89
N SER A 478 8.15 10.38 9.06
CA SER A 478 6.80 10.70 9.54
C SER A 478 6.78 11.93 10.45
N GLU A 479 7.93 12.34 10.99
CA GLU A 479 8.05 13.60 11.71
C GLU A 479 7.98 14.76 10.69
N PRO A 480 7.06 15.72 10.84
CA PRO A 480 7.07 16.90 10.00
C PRO A 480 8.43 17.57 10.21
N ALA A 481 9.11 17.92 9.11
CA ALA A 481 10.34 18.72 9.19
C ALA A 481 10.05 19.92 10.09
N GLU A 482 10.72 20.00 11.25
CA GLU A 482 10.66 21.19 12.07
C GLU A 482 11.05 22.36 11.17
N ASP A 483 10.09 23.26 10.90
CA ASP A 483 10.32 24.48 10.13
C ASP A 483 11.40 25.30 10.88
N ASP A 484 12.61 25.27 10.34
CA ASP A 484 13.77 26.09 10.75
C ASP A 484 13.65 27.54 10.25
#